data_AF-A0A1J1HZZ4-F1
#
_entry.id   AF-A0A1J1HZZ4-F1
#
_cell.length_a   1.000
_cell.length_b   1.000
_cell.length_c   1.000
_cell.angle_alpha   90.00
_cell.angle_beta   90.00
_cell.angle_gamma   90.00
#
_symmetry.space_group_name_H-M   'P 1'
#
loop_
_entity.id
_entity.type
_entity.pdbx_description
1 polymer ?
#
loop_
_entity_poly.entity_id
_entity_poly.type
_entity_poly.pdbx_seq_one_letter_code
_entity_poly.pdbx_strand_id
1 'polypeptide(L)'
;MARLFVYFTFLATLTQALGTTTNDLLRSQEELTIGHEFFEMNVVNSREDLSGFIYRDSGLFLNVHLEAFGSMKSISLETTEALNELLPTSSESERCLDQVKDRWRLQITRFGSGLSRCLAAVNRRFFVLDAHLNTIHSIGHLTSNQVPNQGIAVLSEVNNFSGPWEVPRMINRRFRQVLSATRPYMDFYTEFLRVVDEGSEAAFERLTQCDRELVEDFQTQAAEDLERAHDCLA
;
A
#
# COMPACT_ATOMS: atom_id res chain seq x y z
N MET A 1 41.79 -26.13 -58.59
CA MET A 1 41.17 -26.75 -57.39
C MET A 1 41.52 -26.03 -56.09
N ALA A 2 42.79 -25.71 -55.79
CA ALA A 2 43.17 -25.09 -54.50
C ALA A 2 42.48 -23.75 -54.18
N ARG A 3 42.24 -22.88 -55.17
CA ARG A 3 41.55 -21.59 -54.97
C ARG A 3 40.04 -21.72 -54.70
N LEU A 4 39.40 -22.79 -55.19
CA LEU A 4 37.99 -23.06 -54.95
C LEU A 4 37.78 -23.61 -53.53
N PHE A 5 38.71 -24.45 -53.07
CA PHE A 5 38.69 -25.02 -51.72
C PHE A 5 38.81 -23.92 -50.65
N VAL A 6 39.74 -22.98 -50.79
CA VAL A 6 39.89 -21.84 -49.86
C VAL A 6 38.62 -20.97 -49.78
N TYR A 7 37.93 -20.76 -50.91
CA TYR A 7 36.66 -20.02 -50.93
C TYR A 7 35.54 -20.76 -50.19
N PHE A 8 35.42 -22.08 -50.39
CA PHE A 8 34.44 -22.89 -49.69
C PHE A 8 34.74 -23.03 -48.20
N THR A 9 36.01 -23.15 -47.79
CA THR A 9 36.38 -23.16 -46.37
C THR A 9 36.11 -21.81 -45.72
N PHE A 10 36.39 -20.70 -46.42
CA PHE A 10 36.10 -19.35 -45.93
C PHE A 10 34.59 -19.12 -45.78
N LEU A 11 33.78 -19.49 -46.77
CA LEU A 11 32.32 -19.45 -46.72
C LEU A 11 31.74 -20.37 -45.63
N ALA A 12 32.30 -21.57 -45.44
CA ALA A 12 31.90 -22.50 -44.38
C ALA A 12 32.23 -21.96 -42.98
N THR A 13 33.41 -21.35 -42.78
CA THR A 13 33.76 -20.68 -41.51
C THR A 13 32.93 -19.42 -41.28
N LEU A 14 32.60 -18.66 -42.33
CA LEU A 14 31.75 -17.48 -42.22
C LEU A 14 30.31 -17.87 -41.84
N THR A 15 29.77 -18.91 -42.45
CA THR A 15 28.42 -19.43 -42.16
C THR A 15 28.33 -20.15 -40.81
N GLN A 16 29.37 -20.89 -40.38
CA GLN A 16 29.46 -21.40 -39.01
C GLN A 16 29.57 -20.26 -37.99
N ALA A 17 30.41 -19.25 -38.25
CA ALA A 17 30.52 -18.08 -37.37
C ALA A 17 29.20 -17.30 -37.30
N LEU A 18 28.49 -17.13 -38.41
CA LEU A 18 27.15 -16.53 -38.46
C LEU A 18 26.11 -17.37 -37.71
N GLY A 19 26.14 -18.70 -37.87
CA GLY A 19 25.25 -19.62 -37.17
C GLY A 19 25.48 -19.66 -35.66
N THR A 20 26.74 -19.68 -35.21
CA THR A 20 27.07 -19.60 -33.77
C THR A 20 26.69 -18.25 -33.20
N THR A 21 27.03 -17.15 -33.87
CA THR A 21 26.68 -15.79 -33.43
C THR A 21 25.17 -15.59 -33.32
N THR A 22 24.39 -16.14 -34.26
CA THR A 22 22.93 -16.07 -34.24
C THR A 22 22.35 -16.88 -33.08
N ASN A 23 22.86 -18.10 -32.85
CA ASN A 23 22.44 -18.94 -31.71
C ASN A 23 22.82 -18.32 -30.36
N ASP A 24 24.00 -17.69 -30.26
CA ASP A 24 24.46 -17.00 -29.06
C ASP A 24 23.63 -15.74 -28.77
N LEU A 25 23.21 -15.03 -29.81
CA LEU A 25 22.28 -13.90 -29.71
C LEU A 25 20.89 -14.36 -29.25
N LEU A 26 20.35 -15.42 -29.86
CA LEU A 26 19.04 -16.00 -29.51
C LEU A 26 19.01 -16.48 -28.06
N ARG A 27 20.06 -17.18 -27.62
CA ARG A 27 20.18 -17.65 -26.23
C ARG A 27 20.30 -16.50 -25.24
N SER A 28 21.03 -15.45 -25.60
CA SER A 28 21.16 -14.27 -24.73
C SER A 28 19.86 -13.47 -24.65
N GLN A 29 19.07 -13.44 -25.73
CA GLN A 29 17.73 -12.87 -25.73
C GLN A 29 16.77 -13.69 -24.88
N GLU A 30 16.86 -15.03 -24.94
CA GLU A 30 16.07 -15.93 -24.08
C GLU A 30 16.36 -15.68 -22.59
N GLU A 31 17.64 -15.54 -22.20
CA GLU A 31 18.01 -15.22 -20.81
C GLU A 31 17.53 -13.82 -20.36
N LEU A 32 17.55 -12.81 -21.26
CA LEU A 32 17.03 -11.48 -20.98
C LEU A 32 15.50 -11.49 -20.84
N THR A 33 14.79 -12.25 -21.68
CA THR A 33 13.33 -12.42 -21.62
C THR A 33 12.92 -13.11 -20.32
N ILE A 34 13.55 -14.22 -19.95
CA ILE A 34 13.29 -14.91 -18.66
C ILE A 34 13.56 -13.96 -17.48
N GLY A 35 14.62 -13.17 -17.57
CA GLY A 35 14.92 -12.14 -16.59
C GLY A 35 13.83 -11.09 -16.48
N HIS A 36 13.35 -10.57 -17.61
CA HIS A 36 12.28 -9.60 -17.67
C HIS A 36 10.97 -10.16 -17.10
N GLU A 37 10.59 -11.38 -17.49
CA GLU A 37 9.41 -12.08 -16.97
C GLU A 37 9.50 -12.32 -15.46
N PHE A 38 10.68 -12.70 -14.95
CA PHE A 38 10.92 -12.80 -13.50
C PHE A 38 10.70 -11.44 -12.82
N PHE A 39 11.18 -10.35 -13.42
CA PHE A 39 10.99 -9.01 -12.85
C PHE A 39 9.54 -8.55 -12.92
N GLU A 40 8.83 -8.74 -14.02
CA GLU A 40 7.41 -8.43 -14.11
C GLU A 40 6.61 -9.23 -13.08
N MET A 41 6.83 -10.54 -13.00
CA MET A 41 6.11 -11.41 -12.08
C MET A 41 6.40 -11.08 -10.60
N ASN A 42 7.64 -10.72 -10.24
CA ASN A 42 7.97 -10.42 -8.84
C ASN A 42 7.76 -8.94 -8.45
N VAL A 43 7.78 -8.01 -9.40
CA VAL A 43 7.65 -6.58 -9.13
C VAL A 43 6.23 -6.07 -9.37
N VAL A 44 5.60 -6.49 -10.47
CA VAL A 44 4.29 -6.00 -10.90
C VAL A 44 3.16 -6.77 -10.22
N ASN A 45 3.21 -8.11 -10.14
CA ASN A 45 2.16 -8.87 -9.45
C ASN A 45 2.17 -8.58 -7.94
N SER A 46 3.36 -8.49 -7.35
CA SER A 46 3.52 -8.03 -5.97
C SER A 46 2.86 -6.68 -5.75
N ARG A 47 2.92 -5.74 -6.69
CA ARG A 47 2.25 -4.44 -6.56
C ARG A 47 0.73 -4.58 -6.46
N GLU A 48 0.11 -5.43 -7.27
CA GLU A 48 -1.35 -5.67 -7.20
C GLU A 48 -1.73 -6.26 -5.84
N ASP A 49 -0.98 -7.24 -5.34
CA ASP A 49 -1.22 -7.86 -4.04
C ASP A 49 -1.07 -6.85 -2.88
N LEU A 50 -0.01 -6.04 -2.89
CA LEU A 50 0.26 -5.04 -1.86
C LEU A 50 -0.79 -3.91 -1.86
N SER A 51 -1.22 -3.47 -3.04
CA SER A 51 -2.26 -2.44 -3.17
C SER A 51 -3.65 -2.98 -2.78
N GLY A 52 -3.95 -4.23 -3.13
CA GLY A 52 -5.14 -4.95 -2.69
C GLY A 52 -5.20 -5.11 -1.17
N PHE A 53 -4.05 -5.36 -0.52
CA PHE A 53 -3.96 -5.40 0.93
C PHE A 53 -4.37 -4.08 1.58
N ILE A 54 -3.75 -2.97 1.15
CA ILE A 54 -4.05 -1.62 1.66
C ILE A 54 -5.54 -1.29 1.47
N TYR A 55 -6.08 -1.59 0.29
CA TYR A 55 -7.49 -1.35 0.00
C TYR A 55 -8.42 -2.12 0.94
N ARG A 56 -8.22 -3.45 1.07
CA ARG A 56 -9.06 -4.30 1.92
C ARG A 56 -9.01 -3.86 3.38
N ASP A 57 -7.81 -3.68 3.93
CA ASP A 57 -7.64 -3.29 5.32
C ASP A 57 -8.28 -1.91 5.54
N SER A 58 -8.01 -0.93 4.67
CA SER A 58 -8.61 0.41 4.80
C SER A 58 -10.13 0.37 4.80
N GLY A 59 -10.75 -0.49 3.99
CA GLY A 59 -12.20 -0.70 3.98
C GLY A 59 -12.71 -1.26 5.31
N LEU A 60 -12.01 -2.24 5.90
CA LEU A 60 -12.36 -2.80 7.21
C LEU A 60 -12.29 -1.75 8.32
N PHE A 61 -11.20 -0.98 8.39
CA PHE A 61 -11.04 0.09 9.38
C PHE A 61 -12.11 1.18 9.21
N LEU A 62 -12.38 1.60 7.98
CA LEU A 62 -13.40 2.62 7.69
C LEU A 62 -14.80 2.14 8.06
N ASN A 63 -15.15 0.88 7.78
CA ASN A 63 -16.47 0.34 8.11
C ASN A 63 -16.73 0.37 9.62
N VAL A 64 -15.80 -0.14 10.43
CA VAL A 64 -15.92 -0.10 11.90
C VAL A 64 -16.07 1.34 12.40
N HIS A 65 -15.28 2.25 11.85
CA HIS A 65 -15.33 3.65 12.24
C HIS A 65 -16.67 4.32 11.89
N LEU A 66 -17.21 4.01 10.71
CA LEU A 66 -18.49 4.54 10.25
C LEU A 66 -19.67 3.95 11.04
N GLU A 67 -19.58 2.72 11.52
CA GLU A 67 -20.57 2.12 12.44
C GLU A 67 -20.60 2.85 13.78
N ALA A 68 -19.43 3.15 14.36
CA ALA A 68 -19.33 3.92 15.60
C ALA A 68 -19.85 5.36 15.40
N PHE A 69 -19.47 6.01 14.30
CA PHE A 69 -20.00 7.33 13.92
C PHE A 69 -21.53 7.30 13.79
N GLY A 70 -22.08 6.29 13.11
CA GLY A 70 -23.51 6.12 12.94
C GLY A 70 -24.24 5.96 14.28
N SER A 71 -23.67 5.17 15.19
CA SER A 71 -24.21 4.95 16.53
C SER A 71 -24.24 6.25 17.35
N MET A 72 -23.12 6.98 17.40
CA MET A 72 -23.06 8.27 18.09
C MET A 72 -23.99 9.31 17.47
N LYS A 73 -24.16 9.29 16.14
CA LYS A 73 -25.11 10.18 15.46
C LYS A 73 -26.55 9.87 15.87
N SER A 74 -26.93 8.60 15.97
CA SER A 74 -28.28 8.20 16.42
C SER A 74 -28.54 8.69 17.85
N ILE A 75 -27.63 8.37 18.78
CA ILE A 75 -27.70 8.82 20.18
C ILE A 75 -27.79 10.35 20.25
N SER A 76 -26.98 11.05 19.44
CA SER A 76 -26.98 12.51 19.38
C SER A 76 -28.35 13.08 18.99
N LEU A 77 -28.99 12.49 17.98
CA LEU A 77 -30.28 12.96 17.48
C LEU A 77 -31.40 12.65 18.48
N GLU A 78 -31.48 11.40 18.96
CA GLU A 78 -32.49 10.95 19.91
C GLU A 78 -32.46 11.77 21.21
N THR A 79 -31.26 12.01 21.75
CA THR A 79 -31.10 12.80 22.98
C THR A 79 -31.46 14.27 22.75
N THR A 80 -31.09 14.82 21.60
CA THR A 80 -31.44 16.22 21.27
C THR A 80 -32.94 16.39 21.11
N GLU A 81 -33.62 15.42 20.50
CA GLU A 81 -35.08 15.38 20.39
C GLU A 81 -35.72 15.32 21.78
N ALA A 82 -35.32 14.36 22.61
CA ALA A 82 -35.83 14.21 23.98
C ALA A 82 -35.63 15.48 24.83
N LEU A 83 -34.45 16.12 24.78
CA LEU A 83 -34.20 17.38 25.48
C LEU A 83 -35.08 18.54 24.99
N ASN A 84 -35.50 18.53 23.72
CA ASN A 84 -36.35 19.57 23.15
C ASN A 84 -37.84 19.36 23.42
N GLU A 85 -38.26 18.13 23.72
CA GLU A 85 -39.64 17.82 24.14
C GLU A 85 -39.94 18.27 25.58
N LEU A 86 -38.91 18.50 26.39
CA LEU A 86 -39.04 18.99 27.76
C LEU A 86 -39.52 20.45 27.78
N LEU A 87 -40.68 20.68 28.43
CA LEU A 87 -41.30 21.99 28.57
C LEU A 87 -40.98 22.59 29.96
N PRO A 88 -40.35 23.78 30.04
CA PRO A 88 -40.06 24.43 31.30
C PRO A 88 -41.35 24.85 32.04
N THR A 89 -41.33 24.75 33.37
CA THR A 89 -42.44 25.10 34.26
C THR A 89 -42.29 26.49 34.88
N SER A 90 -41.06 27.04 34.88
CA SER A 90 -40.67 28.34 35.41
C SER A 90 -39.46 28.93 34.65
N SER A 91 -39.18 30.22 34.84
CA SER A 91 -37.99 30.87 34.27
C SER A 91 -36.66 30.29 34.81
N GLU A 92 -36.65 29.76 36.02
CA GLU A 92 -35.49 29.07 36.59
C GLU A 92 -35.26 27.72 35.90
N SER A 93 -36.33 26.94 35.68
CA SER A 93 -36.26 25.67 34.94
C SER A 93 -35.84 25.86 33.49
N GLU A 94 -36.28 26.95 32.83
CA GLU A 94 -35.89 27.29 31.47
C GLU A 94 -34.37 27.54 31.39
N ARG A 95 -33.83 28.37 32.29
CA ARG A 95 -32.39 28.62 32.35
C ARG A 95 -31.58 27.37 32.65
N CYS A 96 -32.08 26.49 33.52
CA CYS A 96 -31.44 25.21 33.84
C CYS A 96 -31.39 24.30 32.61
N LEU A 97 -32.52 24.12 31.92
CA LEU A 97 -32.61 23.32 30.69
C LEU A 97 -31.69 23.84 29.59
N ASP A 98 -31.61 25.15 29.40
CA ASP A 98 -30.72 25.75 28.40
C ASP A 98 -29.24 25.42 28.68
N GLN A 99 -28.82 25.43 29.95
CA GLN A 99 -27.46 25.04 30.33
C GLN A 99 -27.17 23.56 30.03
N VAL A 100 -28.16 22.68 30.25
CA VAL A 100 -28.03 21.25 29.90
C VAL A 100 -27.93 21.08 28.38
N LYS A 101 -28.77 21.78 27.60
CA LYS A 101 -28.72 21.74 26.13
C LYS A 101 -27.38 22.25 25.59
N ASP A 102 -26.82 23.31 26.17
CA ASP A 102 -25.51 23.82 25.79
C ASP A 102 -24.38 22.85 26.16
N ARG A 103 -24.44 22.23 27.36
CA ARG A 103 -23.51 21.15 27.73
C ARG A 103 -23.60 20.01 26.73
N TRP A 104 -24.80 19.57 26.36
CA TRP A 104 -24.99 18.46 25.42
C TRP A 104 -24.37 18.74 24.04
N ARG A 105 -24.58 19.94 23.49
CA ARG A 105 -23.92 20.39 22.25
C ARG A 105 -22.39 20.31 22.32
N LEU A 106 -21.82 20.66 23.48
CA LEU A 106 -20.38 20.53 23.71
C LEU A 106 -19.94 19.07 23.78
N GLN A 107 -20.73 18.17 24.40
CA GLN A 107 -20.41 16.73 24.40
C GLN A 107 -20.38 16.16 22.98
N ILE A 108 -21.37 16.48 22.13
CA ILE A 108 -21.39 16.03 20.72
C ILE A 108 -20.07 16.39 20.02
N THR A 109 -19.61 17.63 20.20
CA THR A 109 -18.37 18.12 19.57
C THR A 109 -17.12 17.46 20.17
N ARG A 110 -17.06 17.33 21.49
CA ARG A 110 -15.95 16.71 22.21
C ARG A 110 -15.77 15.25 21.79
N PHE A 111 -16.87 14.50 21.78
CA PHE A 111 -16.85 13.09 21.43
C PHE A 111 -16.62 12.89 19.93
N GLY A 112 -17.17 13.72 19.05
CA GLY A 112 -16.81 13.71 17.62
C GLY A 112 -15.31 13.95 17.36
N SER A 113 -14.68 14.83 18.14
CA SER A 113 -13.22 15.03 18.11
C SER A 113 -12.45 13.84 18.70
N GLY A 114 -13.02 13.15 19.69
CA GLY A 114 -12.52 11.87 20.20
C GLY A 114 -12.47 10.81 19.12
N LEU A 115 -13.56 10.67 18.38
CA LEU A 115 -13.71 9.67 17.31
C LEU A 115 -12.66 9.89 16.22
N SER A 116 -12.48 11.15 15.79
CA SER A 116 -11.42 11.52 14.84
C SER A 116 -10.00 11.15 15.30
N ARG A 117 -9.74 11.16 16.62
CA ARG A 117 -8.44 10.74 17.17
C ARG A 117 -8.23 9.24 17.13
N CYS A 118 -9.28 8.44 17.32
CA CYS A 118 -9.22 6.99 17.15
C CYS A 118 -8.76 6.63 15.72
N LEU A 119 -9.34 7.28 14.71
CA LEU A 119 -8.96 7.07 13.30
C LEU A 119 -7.54 7.54 12.96
N ALA A 120 -7.05 8.62 13.60
CA ALA A 120 -5.73 9.19 13.30
C ALA A 120 -4.57 8.19 13.50
N ALA A 121 -4.69 7.29 14.48
CA ALA A 121 -3.69 6.26 14.74
C ALA A 121 -3.56 5.27 13.57
N VAL A 122 -4.69 4.89 12.97
CA VAL A 122 -4.77 4.02 11.79
C VAL A 122 -4.33 4.75 10.53
N ASN A 123 -4.72 6.02 10.37
CA ASN A 123 -4.32 6.82 9.22
C ASN A 123 -2.79 6.99 9.14
N ARG A 124 -2.12 7.19 10.29
CA ARG A 124 -0.65 7.23 10.34
C ARG A 124 -0.01 5.93 9.84
N ARG A 125 -0.62 4.77 10.12
CA ARG A 125 -0.14 3.47 9.62
C ARG A 125 -0.28 3.39 8.10
N PHE A 126 -1.43 3.77 7.56
CA PHE A 126 -1.61 3.78 6.10
C PHE A 126 -0.65 4.73 5.39
N PHE A 127 -0.35 5.89 5.98
CA PHE A 127 0.67 6.79 5.44
C PHE A 127 2.06 6.14 5.37
N VAL A 128 2.44 5.35 6.38
CA VAL A 128 3.71 4.61 6.38
C VAL A 128 3.70 3.50 5.32
N LEU A 129 2.59 2.77 5.18
CA LEU A 129 2.43 1.72 4.18
C LEU A 129 2.48 2.30 2.76
N ASP A 130 1.83 3.43 2.51
CA ASP A 130 1.87 4.13 1.23
C ASP A 130 3.28 4.60 0.88
N ALA A 131 4.02 5.15 1.85
CA ALA A 131 5.42 5.53 1.64
C ALA A 131 6.32 4.32 1.29
N HIS A 132 6.10 3.17 1.94
CA HIS A 132 6.82 1.92 1.61
C HIS A 132 6.45 1.42 0.22
N LEU A 133 5.16 1.39 -0.12
CA LEU A 133 4.66 0.99 -1.44
C LEU A 133 5.27 1.85 -2.55
N ASN A 134 5.28 3.18 -2.37
CA ASN A 134 5.88 4.11 -3.32
C ASN A 134 7.40 3.90 -3.47
N THR A 135 8.10 3.55 -2.39
CA THR A 135 9.53 3.21 -2.43
C THR A 135 9.77 1.91 -3.21
N ILE A 136 8.98 0.87 -2.93
CA ILE A 136 9.00 -0.41 -3.65
C ILE A 136 8.73 -0.18 -5.15
N HIS A 137 7.74 0.66 -5.49
CA HIS A 137 7.45 1.03 -6.87
C HIS A 137 8.60 1.76 -7.56
N SER A 138 9.23 2.72 -6.89
CA SER A 138 10.35 3.48 -7.45
C SER A 138 11.52 2.56 -7.79
N ILE A 139 11.91 1.67 -6.86
CA ILE A 139 12.99 0.70 -7.04
C ILE A 139 12.63 -0.32 -8.12
N GLY A 140 11.39 -0.82 -8.11
CA GLY A 140 10.89 -1.78 -9.08
C GLY A 140 10.89 -1.23 -10.51
N HIS A 141 10.40 -0.01 -10.71
CA HIS A 141 10.40 0.66 -12.01
C HIS A 141 11.82 0.96 -12.51
N LEU A 142 12.69 1.46 -11.63
CA LEU A 142 14.10 1.66 -11.97
C LEU A 142 14.74 0.37 -12.45
N THR A 143 14.46 -0.76 -11.81
CA THR A 143 15.17 -1.98 -12.16
C THR A 143 14.57 -2.76 -13.32
N SER A 144 13.24 -2.83 -13.44
CA SER A 144 12.59 -3.45 -14.59
C SER A 144 13.01 -2.79 -15.91
N ASN A 145 13.12 -1.46 -15.91
CA ASN A 145 13.59 -0.71 -17.07
C ASN A 145 15.08 -0.93 -17.40
N GLN A 146 15.90 -1.39 -16.45
CA GLN A 146 17.32 -1.67 -16.73
C GLN A 146 17.50 -2.99 -17.49
N VAL A 147 16.64 -3.98 -17.29
CA VAL A 147 16.79 -5.31 -17.91
C VAL A 147 16.89 -5.26 -19.44
N PRO A 148 15.95 -4.64 -20.19
CA PRO A 148 16.06 -4.54 -21.64
C PRO A 148 17.17 -3.58 -22.08
N ASN A 149 17.42 -2.51 -21.32
CA ASN A 149 18.46 -1.52 -21.63
C ASN A 149 19.88 -2.09 -21.51
N GLN A 150 20.14 -2.99 -20.56
CA GLN A 150 21.43 -3.67 -20.44
C GLN A 150 21.67 -4.64 -21.60
N GLY A 151 20.63 -5.30 -22.12
CA GLY A 151 20.72 -6.15 -23.31
C GLY A 151 21.15 -5.37 -24.56
N ILE A 152 20.53 -4.21 -24.79
CA ILE A 152 20.87 -3.32 -25.92
C ILE A 152 22.26 -2.72 -25.76
N ALA A 153 22.66 -2.32 -24.55
CA ALA A 153 23.99 -1.76 -24.28
C ALA A 153 25.12 -2.76 -24.55
N VAL A 154 24.95 -4.04 -24.22
CA VAL A 154 25.96 -5.06 -24.54
C VAL A 154 26.10 -5.23 -26.05
N LEU A 155 24.99 -5.18 -26.80
CA LEU A 155 25.02 -5.29 -28.27
C LEU A 155 25.66 -4.07 -28.95
N SER A 156 25.63 -2.89 -28.32
CA SER A 156 26.27 -1.68 -28.85
C SER A 156 27.75 -1.52 -28.44
N GLU A 157 28.19 -2.16 -27.35
CA GLU A 157 29.58 -2.12 -26.86
C GLU A 157 30.51 -3.13 -27.57
N VAL A 158 29.96 -4.14 -28.26
CA VAL A 158 30.74 -5.19 -28.94
C VAL A 158 31.19 -4.70 -30.31
N ASN A 159 32.29 -3.93 -30.33
CA ASN A 159 32.90 -3.42 -31.56
C ASN A 159 33.76 -4.45 -32.32
N ASN A 160 34.16 -5.57 -31.67
CA ASN A 160 34.90 -6.67 -32.28
C ASN A 160 34.50 -7.99 -31.61
N PHE A 161 33.85 -8.89 -32.35
CA PHE A 161 33.52 -10.24 -31.89
C PHE A 161 34.79 -11.10 -31.88
N SER A 162 35.29 -11.47 -30.70
CA SER A 162 36.48 -12.31 -30.56
C SER A 162 36.18 -13.80 -30.33
N GLY A 163 34.90 -14.19 -30.30
CA GLY A 163 34.47 -15.59 -30.31
C GLY A 163 32.99 -15.79 -29.94
N PRO A 164 32.46 -17.02 -30.11
CA PRO A 164 31.03 -17.32 -29.89
C PRO A 164 30.56 -17.06 -28.44
N TRP A 165 31.43 -17.21 -27.44
CA TRP A 165 31.03 -17.12 -26.04
C TRP A 165 31.11 -15.71 -25.42
N GLU A 166 31.55 -14.70 -26.16
CA GLU A 166 31.81 -13.38 -25.61
C GLU A 166 30.53 -12.61 -25.26
N VAL A 167 29.57 -12.57 -26.19
CA VAL A 167 28.28 -11.90 -25.99
C VAL A 167 27.44 -12.56 -24.89
N PRO A 168 27.25 -13.89 -24.87
CA PRO A 168 26.55 -14.56 -23.76
C PRO A 168 27.19 -14.29 -22.40
N ARG A 169 28.53 -14.25 -22.31
CA ARG A 169 29.25 -13.97 -21.06
C ARG A 169 29.06 -12.52 -20.60
N MET A 170 29.08 -11.56 -21.52
CA MET A 170 28.86 -10.14 -21.21
C MET A 170 27.41 -9.90 -20.77
N ILE A 171 26.43 -10.48 -21.47
CA ILE A 171 25.02 -10.39 -21.12
C ILE A 171 24.76 -11.03 -19.75
N ASN A 172 25.28 -12.24 -19.50
CA ASN A 172 25.19 -12.88 -18.19
C ASN A 172 25.80 -12.05 -17.06
N ARG A 173 26.94 -11.39 -17.30
CA ARG A 173 27.57 -10.51 -16.30
C ARG A 173 26.69 -9.30 -15.99
N ARG A 174 26.14 -8.64 -17.00
CA ARG A 174 25.23 -7.49 -16.81
C ARG A 174 23.93 -7.94 -16.14
N PHE A 175 23.38 -9.09 -16.53
CA PHE A 175 22.20 -9.66 -15.91
C PHE A 175 22.41 -9.94 -14.41
N ARG A 176 23.56 -10.51 -14.02
CA ARG A 176 23.94 -10.66 -12.60
C ARG A 176 24.06 -9.33 -11.84
N GLN A 177 24.50 -8.26 -12.51
CA GLN A 177 24.55 -6.93 -11.89
C GLN A 177 23.14 -6.39 -11.65
N VAL A 178 22.23 -6.57 -12.60
CA VAL A 178 20.81 -6.20 -12.44
C VAL A 178 20.15 -7.01 -11.33
N LEU A 179 20.35 -8.33 -11.29
CA LEU A 179 19.89 -9.20 -10.20
C LEU A 179 20.47 -8.80 -8.84
N SER A 180 21.73 -8.39 -8.78
CA SER A 180 22.33 -7.89 -7.54
C SER A 180 21.73 -6.54 -7.13
N ALA A 181 21.35 -5.69 -8.09
CA ALA A 181 20.72 -4.40 -7.84
C ALA A 181 19.26 -4.53 -7.39
N THR A 182 18.61 -5.70 -7.62
CA THR A 182 17.24 -5.98 -7.12
C THR A 182 17.17 -6.71 -5.82
N ARG A 183 18.30 -7.15 -5.26
CA ARG A 183 18.31 -7.70 -3.90
C ARG A 183 17.67 -6.76 -2.87
N PRO A 184 17.92 -5.44 -2.87
CA PRO A 184 17.22 -4.51 -1.98
C PRO A 184 15.70 -4.54 -2.17
N TYR A 185 15.18 -4.75 -3.39
CA TYR A 185 13.73 -4.85 -3.64
C TYR A 185 13.12 -6.01 -2.84
N MET A 186 13.76 -7.18 -2.85
CA MET A 186 13.27 -8.36 -2.10
C MET A 186 13.31 -8.14 -0.59
N ASP A 187 14.35 -7.45 -0.10
CA ASP A 187 14.46 -7.08 1.32
C ASP A 187 13.34 -6.10 1.72
N PHE A 188 13.06 -5.08 0.90
CA PHE A 188 11.95 -4.14 1.13
C PHE A 188 10.57 -4.79 1.02
N TYR A 189 10.38 -5.71 0.08
CA TYR A 189 9.13 -6.46 -0.07
C TYR A 189 8.86 -7.35 1.16
N THR A 190 9.88 -8.08 1.62
CA THR A 190 9.78 -8.93 2.81
C THR A 190 9.49 -8.08 4.06
N GLU A 191 10.15 -6.93 4.18
CA GLU A 191 9.90 -5.99 5.27
C GLU A 191 8.48 -5.41 5.22
N PHE A 192 7.94 -5.11 4.03
CA PHE A 192 6.55 -4.69 3.89
C PHE A 192 5.60 -5.78 4.40
N LEU A 193 5.78 -7.03 3.96
CA LEU A 193 4.95 -8.15 4.39
C LEU A 193 5.00 -8.30 5.91
N ARG A 194 6.19 -8.19 6.52
CA ARG A 194 6.37 -8.24 7.98
C ARG A 194 5.64 -7.10 8.69
N VAL A 195 5.77 -5.85 8.23
CA VAL A 195 5.10 -4.68 8.80
C VAL A 195 3.58 -4.80 8.70
N VAL A 196 3.10 -5.38 7.61
CA VAL A 196 1.69 -5.73 7.40
C VAL A 196 1.23 -6.76 8.42
N ASP A 197 1.90 -7.91 8.48
CA ASP A 197 1.49 -9.08 9.27
C ASP A 197 1.50 -8.79 10.78
N GLU A 198 2.54 -8.12 11.28
CA GLU A 198 2.69 -7.85 12.72
C GLU A 198 1.75 -6.77 13.26
N GLY A 199 1.14 -5.95 12.40
CA GLY A 199 0.56 -4.69 12.85
C GLY A 199 -0.89 -4.42 12.45
N SER A 200 -1.46 -5.15 11.50
CA SER A 200 -2.81 -4.86 11.01
C SER A 200 -3.89 -5.32 11.99
N GLU A 201 -3.76 -6.54 12.54
CA GLU A 201 -4.69 -7.05 13.55
C GLU A 201 -4.67 -6.19 14.82
N ALA A 202 -3.49 -5.94 15.37
CA ALA A 202 -3.34 -5.09 16.56
C ALA A 202 -3.78 -3.63 16.32
N ALA A 203 -3.67 -3.11 15.09
CA ALA A 203 -4.23 -1.79 14.77
C ALA A 203 -5.76 -1.84 14.72
N PHE A 204 -6.33 -2.92 14.15
CA PHE A 204 -7.78 -3.13 14.05
C PHE A 204 -8.41 -3.24 15.44
N GLU A 205 -7.88 -4.11 16.30
CA GLU A 205 -8.33 -4.26 17.67
C GLU A 205 -8.30 -2.94 18.45
N ARG A 206 -7.23 -2.15 18.30
CA ARG A 206 -7.11 -0.83 18.96
C ARG A 206 -8.13 0.18 18.45
N LEU A 207 -8.39 0.22 17.14
CA LEU A 207 -9.42 1.11 16.59
C LEU A 207 -10.78 0.69 17.11
N THR A 208 -11.15 -0.58 16.96
CA THR A 208 -12.44 -1.12 17.41
C THR A 208 -12.65 -0.88 18.90
N GLN A 209 -11.61 -1.08 19.72
CA GLN A 209 -11.68 -0.80 21.15
C GLN A 209 -11.91 0.70 21.43
N CYS A 210 -11.11 1.58 20.82
CA CYS A 210 -11.23 3.03 20.99
C CYS A 210 -12.62 3.54 20.60
N ASP A 211 -13.12 3.12 19.43
CA ASP A 211 -14.42 3.53 18.92
C ASP A 211 -15.56 2.99 19.80
N ARG A 212 -15.49 1.73 20.25
CA ARG A 212 -16.49 1.12 21.14
C ARG A 212 -16.55 1.82 22.51
N GLU A 213 -15.40 2.01 23.16
CA GLU A 213 -15.33 2.68 24.47
C GLU A 213 -15.88 4.10 24.38
N LEU A 214 -15.58 4.80 23.28
CA LEU A 214 -16.07 6.16 23.06
C LEU A 214 -17.60 6.22 22.85
N VAL A 215 -18.17 5.23 22.14
CA VAL A 215 -19.63 5.11 21.96
C VAL A 215 -20.32 4.83 23.31
N GLU A 216 -19.77 3.91 24.12
CA GLU A 216 -20.29 3.55 25.44
C GLU A 216 -20.28 4.75 26.40
N ASP A 217 -19.16 5.50 26.43
CA ASP A 217 -19.03 6.73 27.20
C ASP A 217 -20.01 7.82 26.72
N PHE A 218 -20.19 7.96 25.40
CA PHE A 218 -21.11 8.94 24.83
C PHE A 218 -22.57 8.63 25.19
N GLN A 219 -22.95 7.36 25.15
CA GLN A 219 -24.27 6.90 25.58
C GLN A 219 -24.52 7.18 27.07
N THR A 220 -23.49 6.99 27.90
CA THR A 220 -23.56 7.31 29.34
C THR A 220 -23.76 8.82 29.55
N GLN A 221 -23.01 9.66 28.84
CA GLN A 221 -23.18 11.11 28.91
C GLN A 221 -24.56 11.57 28.44
N ALA A 222 -25.13 10.93 27.41
CA ALA A 222 -26.49 11.19 26.96
C ALA A 222 -27.52 10.93 28.07
N ALA A 223 -27.43 9.78 28.74
CA ALA A 223 -28.30 9.43 29.85
C ALA A 223 -28.17 10.42 31.02
N GLU A 224 -26.94 10.80 31.39
CA GLU A 224 -26.70 11.81 32.42
C GLU A 224 -27.27 13.19 32.07
N ASP A 225 -27.16 13.63 30.81
CA ASP A 225 -27.73 14.92 30.38
C ASP A 225 -29.27 14.89 30.40
N LEU A 226 -29.89 13.77 30.03
CA LEU A 226 -31.34 13.61 30.14
C LEU A 226 -31.82 13.62 31.60
N GLU A 227 -31.12 12.90 32.49
CA GLU A 227 -31.42 12.89 33.92
C GLU A 227 -31.35 14.31 34.51
N ARG A 228 -30.27 15.05 34.23
CA ARG A 228 -30.13 16.45 34.66
C ARG A 228 -31.21 17.35 34.11
N ALA A 229 -31.66 17.12 32.87
CA ALA A 229 -32.74 17.88 32.28
C ALA A 229 -34.08 17.59 33.00
N HIS A 230 -34.32 16.36 33.43
CA HIS A 230 -35.47 16.02 34.26
C HIS A 230 -35.38 16.67 35.65
N ASP A 231 -34.19 16.71 36.27
CA ASP A 231 -33.98 17.38 37.56
C ASP A 231 -34.24 18.89 37.49
N CYS A 232 -34.01 19.53 36.34
CA CYS A 232 -34.36 20.95 36.12
C CYS A 232 -35.87 21.22 36.20
N LEU A 233 -36.71 20.19 36.04
CA LEU A 233 -38.18 20.29 36.02
C LEU A 233 -38.84 19.89 37.35
N ALA A 234 -38.10 19.21 38.23
CA ALA A 234 -38.56 18.71 39.52
C ALA A 234 -38.62 19.83 40.58
#